data_AF-A0A2K8ZA51-F1
#
_entry.id   AF-A0A2K8ZA51-F1
#
_cell.length_a   1.000
_cell.length_b   1.000
_cell.length_c   1.000
_cell.angle_alpha   90.00
_cell.angle_beta   90.00
_cell.angle_gamma   90.00
#
_symmetry.space_group_name_H-M   'P 1'
#
loop_
_entity.id
_entity.type
_entity.pdbx_description
1 polymer ?
#
loop_
_entity_poly.entity_id
_entity_poly.type
_entity_poly.pdbx_seq_one_letter_code
_entity_poly.pdbx_strand_id
1 'polypeptide(L)'
;MKDLRKRNKLTANSFLIPLDVSMNNAISFGDRVEVTRIVKGGFYTGRYLATVICRSNGRRIKVRDDQGREYSPYPAQVKKLT
;
A
#
# COMPACT_ATOMS: atom_id res chain seq x y z
N MET A 1 -44.26 26.61 31.22
CA MET A 1 -42.94 26.14 31.68
C MET A 1 -42.06 25.94 30.47
N LYS A 2 -41.02 26.78 30.34
CA LYS A 2 -39.94 26.61 29.36
C LYS A 2 -39.08 25.46 29.88
N ASP A 3 -38.82 24.42 29.09
CA ASP A 3 -37.50 23.82 29.23
C ASP A 3 -36.96 23.19 27.94
N LEU A 4 -35.81 23.76 27.61
CA LEU A 4 -34.95 23.58 26.46
C LEU A 4 -34.21 22.26 26.66
N ARG A 5 -34.66 21.17 26.02
CA ARG A 5 -33.85 19.94 25.96
C ARG A 5 -32.71 20.13 24.95
N LYS A 6 -31.68 20.76 25.50
CA LYS A 6 -30.26 20.75 25.15
C LYS A 6 -29.88 19.78 24.04
N ARG A 7 -29.28 20.37 23.00
CA ARG A 7 -28.30 19.76 22.10
C ARG A 7 -27.40 18.81 22.91
N ASN A 8 -27.34 17.53 22.53
CA ASN A 8 -26.21 16.70 22.93
C ASN A 8 -25.53 16.16 21.67
N LYS A 9 -24.53 16.92 21.26
CA LYS A 9 -23.52 16.60 20.26
C LYS A 9 -22.67 15.48 20.87
N LEU A 10 -23.00 14.21 20.61
CA LEU A 10 -22.18 13.07 21.02
C LEU A 10 -20.99 12.94 20.07
N THR A 11 -20.00 13.78 20.31
CA THR A 11 -18.59 13.46 20.05
C THR A 11 -18.12 12.51 21.13
N ALA A 12 -17.99 11.22 20.82
CA ALA A 12 -17.11 10.29 21.54
C ALA A 12 -16.94 9.00 20.73
N ASN A 13 -15.79 8.91 20.04
CA ASN A 13 -14.88 7.79 20.12
C ASN A 13 -15.49 6.39 20.11
N SER A 14 -16.04 5.96 18.97
CA SER A 14 -15.94 4.55 18.60
C SER A 14 -14.60 4.36 17.87
N PHE A 15 -13.54 4.13 18.66
CA PHE A 15 -12.37 3.35 18.23
C PHE A 15 -12.85 1.94 17.86
N LEU A 16 -13.61 1.82 16.77
CA LEU A 16 -13.79 0.56 16.07
C LEU A 16 -12.54 0.42 15.23
N ILE A 17 -11.48 -0.12 15.82
CA ILE A 17 -10.40 -0.74 15.05
C ILE A 17 -11.03 -2.02 14.49
N PRO A 18 -11.40 -2.09 13.20
CA PRO A 18 -12.00 -3.28 12.66
C PRO A 18 -10.86 -4.23 12.31
N LEU A 19 -10.76 -5.32 13.07
CA LEU A 19 -10.18 -6.62 12.67
C LEU A 19 -8.86 -6.52 11.88
N ASP A 20 -7.76 -6.44 12.61
CA ASP A 20 -6.44 -6.84 12.12
C ASP A 20 -6.43 -8.33 11.76
N VAL A 21 -6.86 -8.66 10.53
CA VAL A 21 -6.24 -9.67 9.67
C VAL A 21 -6.63 -9.36 8.21
N SER A 22 -5.89 -8.46 7.58
CA SER A 22 -5.55 -8.66 6.17
C SER A 22 -4.27 -7.89 5.87
N MET A 23 -3.18 -8.64 5.72
CA MET A 23 -1.87 -8.19 5.23
C MET A 23 -1.93 -7.69 3.77
N ASN A 24 -2.97 -6.96 3.39
CA ASN A 24 -3.01 -6.15 2.19
C ASN A 24 -2.40 -4.81 2.55
N ASN A 25 -1.07 -4.81 2.71
CA ASN A 25 -0.27 -3.60 2.64
C ASN A 25 -0.67 -2.91 1.32
N ALA A 26 -1.57 -1.94 1.41
CA ALA A 26 -2.05 -1.17 0.28
C ALA A 26 -0.87 -0.33 -0.19
N ILE A 27 -0.05 -0.92 -1.06
CA ILE A 27 1.07 -0.26 -1.70
C ILE A 27 0.49 1.02 -2.32
N SER A 28 1.02 2.16 -1.90
CA SER A 28 0.55 3.49 -2.26
C SER A 28 1.63 4.21 -3.05
N PHE A 29 1.25 5.27 -3.77
CA PHE A 29 2.21 6.12 -4.45
C PHE A 29 3.22 6.69 -3.45
N GLY A 30 4.51 6.66 -3.80
CA GLY A 30 5.60 7.12 -2.94
C GLY A 30 6.11 6.09 -1.94
N ASP A 31 5.47 4.92 -1.80
CA ASP A 31 5.96 3.88 -0.90
C ASP A 31 7.30 3.32 -1.38
N ARG A 32 8.23 3.13 -0.44
CA ARG A 32 9.44 2.31 -0.62
C ARG A 32 9.05 0.84 -0.56
N VAL A 33 9.46 0.11 -1.59
CA VAL A 33 9.15 -1.31 -1.77
C VAL A 33 10.41 -2.09 -2.12
N GLU A 34 10.47 -3.32 -1.64
CA GLU A 34 11.40 -4.35 -2.11
C GLU A 34 10.73 -5.10 -3.26
N VAL A 35 11.43 -5.21 -4.39
CA VAL A 35 10.93 -5.87 -5.58
C VAL A 35 11.75 -7.10 -5.89
N THR A 36 11.10 -8.24 -6.01
CA THR A 36 11.70 -9.50 -6.44
C THR A 36 11.85 -9.54 -7.95
N ARG A 37 13.09 -9.65 -8.43
CA ARG A 37 13.42 -9.76 -9.85
C ARG A 37 13.41 -11.23 -10.27
N ILE A 38 12.51 -11.55 -11.21
CA ILE A 38 12.43 -12.87 -11.85
C ILE A 38 12.73 -12.69 -13.34
N VAL A 39 13.68 -13.45 -13.88
CA VAL A 39 13.98 -13.44 -15.32
C VAL A 39 12.95 -14.27 -16.09
N LYS A 40 12.85 -13.99 -17.38
CA LYS A 40 12.06 -14.80 -18.32
C LYS A 40 12.60 -16.25 -18.27
N GLY A 41 11.76 -17.18 -17.82
CA GLY A 41 12.16 -18.56 -17.50
C GLY A 41 11.92 -18.97 -16.04
N GLY A 42 11.54 -18.03 -15.17
CA GLY A 42 11.08 -18.34 -13.81
C GLY A 42 12.17 -18.42 -12.74
N PHE A 43 13.44 -18.28 -13.12
CA PHE A 43 14.54 -18.27 -12.15
C PHE A 43 14.59 -16.94 -11.39
N TYR A 44 14.68 -17.03 -10.06
CA TYR A 44 14.88 -15.89 -9.18
C TYR A 44 16.27 -15.28 -9.39
N THR A 45 16.33 -13.97 -9.61
CA THR A 45 17.59 -13.25 -9.88
C THR A 45 18.06 -12.43 -8.68
N GLY A 46 17.16 -12.03 -7.79
CA GLY A 46 17.48 -11.19 -6.65
C GLY A 46 16.35 -10.25 -6.25
N ARG A 47 16.68 -9.29 -5.39
CA ARG A 47 15.79 -8.22 -4.94
C ARG A 47 16.44 -6.86 -5.11
N TYR A 48 15.62 -5.83 -5.27
CA TYR A 48 16.08 -4.45 -5.34
C TYR A 48 15.06 -3.53 -4.67
N LEU A 49 15.53 -2.36 -4.25
CA LEU A 49 14.68 -1.33 -3.68
C LEU A 49 14.14 -0.41 -4.78
N ALA A 50 12.88 -0.04 -4.65
CA ALA A 50 12.24 0.88 -5.57
C ALA A 50 11.17 1.72 -4.87
N THR A 51 10.78 2.80 -5.50
CA THR A 51 9.69 3.68 -5.08
C THR A 51 8.50 3.50 -6.00
N VAL A 52 7.29 3.39 -5.46
CA VAL A 52 6.07 3.22 -6.26
C VAL A 52 5.70 4.53 -6.92
N ILE A 53 5.64 4.53 -8.26
CA ILE A 53 5.28 5.71 -9.05
C ILE A 53 3.85 5.65 -9.61
N CYS A 54 3.26 4.46 -9.75
CA CYS A 54 1.88 4.32 -10.19
C CYS A 54 1.38 2.90 -9.94
N ARG A 55 0.10 2.75 -9.62
CA ARG A 55 -0.59 1.46 -9.71
C ARG A 55 -1.33 1.42 -11.04
N SER A 56 -0.94 0.49 -11.91
CA SER A 56 -1.81 0.15 -13.04
C SER A 56 -3.01 -0.63 -12.50
N ASN A 57 -4.19 -0.48 -13.12
CA ASN A 57 -5.50 -1.02 -12.71
C ASN A 57 -5.51 -2.55 -12.50
N GLY A 58 -4.85 -3.04 -11.44
CA GLY A 58 -4.86 -4.43 -10.97
C GLY A 58 -3.76 -5.34 -11.53
N ARG A 59 -3.09 -5.02 -12.64
CA ARG A 59 -2.19 -6.00 -13.29
C ARG A 59 -0.72 -5.87 -12.95
N ARG A 60 -0.21 -4.64 -12.80
CA ARG A 60 1.21 -4.35 -12.55
C ARG A 60 1.37 -3.09 -11.71
N ILE A 61 2.45 -3.02 -10.94
CA ILE A 61 2.82 -1.84 -10.16
C ILE A 61 3.99 -1.19 -10.88
N LYS A 62 3.89 0.09 -11.23
CA LYS A 62 5.04 0.84 -11.74
C LYS A 62 5.88 1.31 -10.56
N VAL A 63 7.17 1.00 -10.62
CA VAL A 63 8.15 1.35 -9.61
C VAL A 63 9.37 1.99 -10.29
N ARG A 64 10.07 2.86 -9.56
CA ARG A 64 11.33 3.47 -9.98
C ARG A 64 12.43 3.09 -9.02
N ASP A 65 13.52 2.52 -9.53
CA ASP A 65 14.69 2.18 -8.71
C ASP A 65 15.52 3.42 -8.35
N ASP A 66 16.52 3.25 -7.49
CA ASP A 66 17.43 4.31 -7.07
C ASP A 66 18.33 4.84 -8.21
N GLN A 67 18.39 4.14 -9.35
CA GLN A 67 19.09 4.56 -10.57
C GLN A 67 18.18 5.33 -11.54
N GLY A 68 16.92 5.57 -11.16
CA GLY A 68 15.93 6.26 -11.98
C GLY A 68 15.28 5.39 -13.06
N ARG A 69 15.53 4.07 -13.08
CA ARG A 69 14.94 3.15 -14.06
C ARG A 69 13.55 2.72 -13.61
N GLU A 70 12.63 2.66 -14.56
CA GLU A 70 11.25 2.27 -14.31
C GLU A 70 11.01 0.79 -14.64
N TYR A 71 10.31 0.12 -13.74
CA TYR A 71 9.89 -1.27 -13.93
C TYR A 71 8.41 -1.43 -13.66
N SER A 72 7.84 -2.52 -14.18
CA SER A 72 6.44 -2.90 -13.96
C SER A 72 6.32 -4.32 -13.40
N PRO A 73 6.77 -4.58 -12.15
CA PRO A 73 6.57 -5.87 -11.50
C PRO A 73 5.08 -6.22 -11.31
N TYR A 74 4.82 -7.51 -11.13
CA TYR A 74 3.53 -7.98 -10.65
C TYR A 74 3.37 -7.66 -9.16
N PRO A 75 2.14 -7.44 -8.66
CA PRO A 75 1.91 -7.21 -7.23
C PRO A 75 2.54 -8.27 -6.32
N ALA A 76 2.52 -9.54 -6.73
CA ALA A 76 3.15 -10.65 -5.99
C ALA A 76 4.68 -10.55 -5.85
N GLN A 77 5.34 -9.72 -6.67
CA GLN A 77 6.78 -9.48 -6.62
C GLN A 77 7.15 -8.28 -5.76
N VAL A 78 6.17 -7.52 -5.25
CA VAL A 78 6.39 -6.26 -4.55
C VAL A 78 6.02 -6.42 -3.09
N LYS A 79 6.97 -6.11 -2.21
CA LYS A 79 6.80 -6.11 -0.75
C LYS A 79 7.04 -4.70 -0.22
N LYS A 80 6.06 -4.13 0.48
CA LYS A 80 6.25 -2.84 1.16
C LYS A 80 7.25 -2.99 2.30
N LEU A 81 8.18 -2.05 2.38
CA LEU A 81 9.06 -1.90 3.53
C LEU A 81 8.30 -1.04 4.56
N THR A 82 7.92 -1.67 5.67
CA THR A 82 7.34 -1.01 6.86
C THR A 82 8.38 -0.24 7.61
#